data_AF-A0A352WUD1-F1
#
_entry.id   AF-A0A352WUD1-F1
#
_cell.length_a   1.000
_cell.length_b   1.000
_cell.length_c   1.000
_cell.angle_alpha   90.00
_cell.angle_beta   90.00
_cell.angle_gamma   90.00
#
_symmetry.space_group_name_H-M   'P 1'
#
loop_
_entity.id
_entity.type
_entity.pdbx_description
1 polymer ?
#
loop_
_entity_poly.entity_id
_entity_poly.type
_entity_poly.pdbx_seq_one_letter_code
_entity_poly.pdbx_strand_id
1 'polypeptide(L)'
;GSLDSVYFVIWTTTTWTLPGNMAICLGPAFTYSLLKCGDEVIVVAESLAESVLAAAKFEGECTLLATFTGAELEGIICQHPFMDKESHLILGDHVTLESGTGCVHTAPGHGVEDFVVCQNYPFLKENIVVPVDEHGKMNELAGEFAGLTTDEANVAILQALIG
;
A
#
# COMPACT_ATOMS: atom_id res chain seq x y z
N GLY A 1 -2.32 14.69 20.74
CA GLY A 1 -3.06 13.48 20.37
C GLY A 1 -2.03 12.39 20.17
N SER A 2 -2.29 11.16 20.60
CA SER A 2 -1.30 10.11 20.36
C SER A 2 -1.29 9.76 18.87
N LEU A 3 -0.10 9.50 18.34
CA LEU A 3 0.13 9.04 16.97
C LEU A 3 0.18 7.51 16.94
N ASP A 4 -0.57 6.86 17.84
CA ASP A 4 -0.44 5.42 18.09
C ASP A 4 -0.94 4.56 16.91
N SER A 5 -1.57 5.19 15.90
CA SER A 5 -2.05 4.52 14.68
C SER A 5 -1.99 5.48 13.49
N VAL A 6 -0.86 5.49 12.79
CA VAL A 6 -0.66 6.22 11.54
C VAL A 6 -0.67 5.22 10.38
N TYR A 7 -1.50 5.47 9.38
CA TYR A 7 -1.71 4.56 8.25
C TYR A 7 -1.37 5.23 6.92
N PHE A 8 -0.59 4.54 6.09
CA PHE A 8 -0.43 4.89 4.68
C PHE A 8 -1.56 4.24 3.90
N VAL A 9 -2.48 5.06 3.37
CA VAL A 9 -3.64 4.54 2.66
C VAL A 9 -3.21 4.18 1.25
N ILE A 10 -3.19 2.89 0.92
CA ILE A 10 -2.96 2.40 -0.45
C ILE A 10 -4.29 2.24 -1.20
N TRP A 11 -4.21 2.19 -2.54
CA TRP A 11 -5.35 1.80 -3.38
C TRP A 11 -4.92 0.70 -4.36
N THR A 12 -5.80 -0.28 -4.58
CA THR A 12 -5.58 -1.36 -5.55
C THR A 12 -6.91 -1.88 -6.09
N THR A 13 -6.90 -2.37 -7.33
CA THR A 13 -8.02 -3.09 -7.96
C THR A 13 -7.84 -4.61 -7.94
N THR A 14 -6.66 -5.09 -7.51
CA THR A 14 -6.30 -6.51 -7.47
C THR A 14 -5.90 -6.88 -6.05
N THR A 15 -6.87 -7.16 -5.16
CA THR A 15 -6.57 -7.50 -3.77
C THR A 15 -5.74 -8.79 -3.63
N TRP A 16 -5.82 -9.71 -4.59
CA TRP A 16 -5.01 -10.93 -4.64
C TRP A 16 -3.49 -10.69 -4.69
N THR A 17 -3.04 -9.49 -5.09
CA THR A 17 -1.60 -9.16 -5.09
C THR A 17 -1.08 -8.69 -3.73
N LEU A 18 -1.96 -8.39 -2.75
CA LEU A 18 -1.57 -7.89 -1.43
C LEU A 18 -0.60 -8.81 -0.68
N PRO A 19 -0.74 -10.16 -0.69
CA PRO A 19 0.26 -11.03 -0.07
C PRO A 19 1.67 -10.85 -0.65
N GLY A 20 1.77 -10.42 -1.92
CA GLY A 20 3.02 -10.12 -2.61
C GLY A 20 3.56 -8.71 -2.36
N ASN A 21 2.87 -7.87 -1.57
CA ASN A 21 3.31 -6.52 -1.26
C ASN A 21 4.64 -6.53 -0.50
N MET A 22 5.64 -5.77 -0.94
CA MET A 22 6.93 -5.67 -0.24
C MET A 22 7.32 -4.23 0.12
N ALA A 23 6.64 -3.26 -0.49
CA ALA A 23 6.88 -1.85 -0.25
C ALA A 23 5.62 -1.03 -0.55
N ILE A 24 5.65 0.23 -0.13
CA ILE A 24 4.70 1.25 -0.59
C ILE A 24 5.53 2.33 -1.29
N CYS A 25 5.27 2.55 -2.57
CA CYS A 25 5.99 3.52 -3.37
C CYS A 25 5.32 4.90 -3.32
N LEU A 26 6.13 5.93 -3.08
CA LEU A 26 5.73 7.33 -3.06
C LEU A 26 6.43 8.10 -4.21
N GLY A 27 5.79 9.16 -4.69
CA GLY A 27 6.41 10.09 -5.62
C GLY A 27 7.33 11.04 -4.86
N PRO A 28 8.63 11.14 -5.19
CA PRO A 28 9.62 11.84 -4.37
C PRO A 28 9.33 13.33 -4.18
N ALA A 29 8.78 13.97 -5.22
CA ALA A 29 8.50 15.40 -5.24
C ALA A 29 7.05 15.76 -4.86
N PHE A 30 6.19 14.78 -4.58
CA PHE A 30 4.80 15.04 -4.20
C PHE A 30 4.69 15.38 -2.72
N THR A 31 3.72 16.23 -2.39
CA THR A 31 3.37 16.54 -1.00
C THR A 31 2.33 15.55 -0.49
N TYR A 32 2.59 15.01 0.69
CA TYR A 32 1.74 14.09 1.43
C TYR A 32 1.24 14.75 2.71
N SER A 33 -0.05 14.61 2.98
CA SER A 33 -0.72 15.18 4.14
C SER A 33 -0.91 14.12 5.21
N LEU A 34 -0.50 14.45 6.43
CA LEU A 34 -0.84 13.70 7.64
C LEU A 34 -2.15 14.26 8.20
N LEU A 35 -3.24 13.51 8.02
CA LEU A 35 -4.60 13.94 8.37
C LEU A 35 -5.09 13.13 9.56
N LYS A 36 -5.57 13.80 10.62
CA LYS A 36 -6.31 13.15 11.69
C LYS A 36 -7.79 13.10 11.31
N CYS A 37 -8.34 11.90 11.13
CA CYS A 37 -9.73 11.66 10.77
C CYS A 37 -10.38 10.76 11.84
N GLY A 38 -11.17 11.36 12.73
CA GLY A 38 -11.68 10.65 13.91
C GLY A 38 -10.55 10.24 14.86
N ASP A 39 -10.45 8.93 15.12
CA ASP A 39 -9.41 8.34 15.97
C ASP A 39 -8.15 7.90 15.20
N GLU A 40 -8.20 7.90 13.87
CA GLU A 40 -7.09 7.48 13.02
C GLU A 40 -6.30 8.66 12.46
N VAL A 41 -5.05 8.40 12.13
CA VAL A 41 -4.20 9.33 11.38
C VAL A 41 -3.82 8.67 10.07
N ILE A 42 -4.12 9.32 8.95
CA ILE A 42 -3.84 8.79 7.61
C ILE A 42 -2.82 9.65 6.87
N VAL A 43 -2.05 9.01 5.99
CA VAL A 43 -1.13 9.64 5.05
C VAL A 43 -1.57 9.34 3.63
N VAL A 44 -1.80 10.40 2.87
CA VAL A 44 -2.20 10.39 1.45
C VAL A 44 -1.56 11.59 0.74
N ALA A 45 -1.43 11.53 -0.58
CA ALA A 45 -1.02 12.71 -1.34
C ALA A 45 -2.02 13.85 -1.12
N GLU A 46 -1.50 15.05 -0.84
CA GLU A 46 -2.29 16.22 -0.44
C GLU A 46 -3.39 16.54 -1.46
N SER A 47 -3.06 16.48 -2.75
CA SER A 47 -4.01 16.76 -3.84
C SER A 47 -5.09 15.68 -4.02
N LEU A 48 -4.89 14.49 -3.45
CA LEU A 48 -5.83 13.37 -3.52
C LEU A 48 -6.67 13.21 -2.26
N ALA A 49 -6.35 13.92 -1.17
CA ALA A 49 -7.01 13.78 0.12
C ALA A 49 -8.54 13.87 0.05
N GLU A 50 -9.09 14.88 -0.63
CA GLU A 50 -10.54 15.03 -0.76
C GLU A 50 -11.17 13.85 -1.50
N SER A 51 -10.57 13.40 -2.61
CA SER A 51 -11.06 12.26 -3.38
C SER A 51 -11.00 10.95 -2.58
N VAL A 52 -9.96 10.76 -1.76
CA VAL A 52 -9.83 9.58 -0.90
C VAL A 52 -10.91 9.57 0.17
N LEU A 53 -11.15 10.69 0.85
CA LEU A 53 -12.21 10.79 1.87
C LEU A 53 -13.60 10.57 1.27
N ALA A 54 -13.85 11.12 0.07
CA ALA A 54 -15.10 10.90 -0.66
C ALA A 54 -15.27 9.42 -1.06
N ALA A 55 -14.22 8.76 -1.56
CA ALA A 55 -14.26 7.35 -1.93
C ALA A 55 -14.47 6.44 -0.71
N ALA A 56 -13.88 6.79 0.43
CA ALA A 56 -14.08 6.11 1.71
C ALA A 56 -15.47 6.40 2.33
N LYS A 57 -16.25 7.32 1.75
CA LYS A 57 -17.53 7.81 2.30
C LYS A 57 -17.38 8.33 3.73
N PHE A 58 -16.25 8.96 4.04
CA PHE A 58 -15.99 9.53 5.34
C PHE A 58 -16.76 10.85 5.48
N GLU A 59 -17.63 10.94 6.49
CA GLU A 59 -18.49 12.12 6.74
C GLU A 59 -17.98 13.01 7.89
N GLY A 60 -16.90 12.62 8.57
CA GLY A 60 -16.32 13.38 9.67
C GLY A 60 -15.41 14.52 9.21
N GLU A 61 -14.98 15.35 10.17
CA GLU A 61 -13.94 16.34 9.92
C GLU A 61 -12.55 15.71 10.04
N CYS A 62 -11.68 16.02 9.09
CA CYS A 62 -10.26 15.71 9.16
C CYS A 62 -9.45 16.97 9.47
N THR A 63 -8.51 16.87 10.41
CA THR A 63 -7.58 17.96 10.75
C THR A 63 -6.22 17.68 10.14
N LEU A 64 -5.68 18.64 9.38
CA LEU A 64 -4.29 18.58 8.91
C LEU A 64 -3.32 18.73 10.10
N LEU A 65 -2.46 17.73 10.29
CA LEU A 65 -1.44 17.74 11.34
C LEU A 65 -0.08 18.22 10.81
N ALA A 66 0.31 17.76 9.62
CA ALA A 66 1.58 18.07 8.99
C ALA A 66 1.55 17.73 7.49
N THR A 67 2.51 18.26 6.74
CA THR A 67 2.79 17.87 5.36
C THR A 67 4.27 17.48 5.21
N PHE A 68 4.54 16.57 4.28
CA PHE A 68 5.88 16.07 3.96
C PHE A 68 6.01 15.88 2.46
N THR A 69 7.22 16.02 1.92
CA THR A 69 7.53 15.49 0.59
C THR A 69 7.64 13.96 0.65
N GLY A 70 7.37 13.27 -0.45
CA GLY A 70 7.55 11.81 -0.51
C GLY A 70 8.98 11.40 -0.13
N ALA A 71 9.98 12.18 -0.57
CA ALA A 71 11.39 11.96 -0.23
C ALA A 71 11.70 12.00 1.28
N GLU A 72 10.97 12.82 2.06
CA GLU A 72 11.14 12.88 3.52
C GLU A 72 10.59 11.63 4.23
N LEU A 73 9.75 10.85 3.56
CA LEU A 73 9.12 9.64 4.11
C LEU A 73 9.84 8.35 3.71
N GLU A 74 10.87 8.42 2.86
CA GLU A 74 11.63 7.24 2.41
C GLU A 74 12.21 6.46 3.59
N GLY A 75 12.07 5.13 3.53
CA GLY A 75 12.63 4.22 4.52
C GLY A 75 11.79 4.01 5.77
N ILE A 76 10.67 4.71 5.94
CA ILE A 76 9.69 4.37 6.99
C ILE A 76 9.21 2.93 6.79
N ILE A 77 9.10 2.19 7.89
CA ILE A 77 8.65 0.80 7.89
C ILE A 77 7.20 0.75 8.35
N CYS A 78 6.34 0.14 7.54
CA CYS A 78 4.93 -0.07 7.84
C CYS A 78 4.67 -1.55 8.12
N GLN A 79 3.70 -1.86 8.97
CA GLN A 79 3.18 -3.21 9.12
C GLN A 79 2.18 -3.51 7.99
N HIS A 80 2.26 -4.70 7.41
CA HIS A 80 1.28 -5.17 6.43
C HIS A 80 -0.10 -5.38 7.09
N PRO A 81 -1.22 -5.02 6.43
CA PRO A 81 -2.55 -4.95 7.09
C PRO A 81 -3.07 -6.26 7.69
N PHE A 82 -2.68 -7.42 7.14
CA PHE A 82 -3.17 -8.73 7.61
C PHE A 82 -2.09 -9.82 7.68
N MET A 83 -0.82 -9.48 7.41
CA MET A 83 0.29 -10.45 7.50
C MET A 83 1.34 -9.91 8.47
N ASP A 84 2.00 -10.83 9.18
CA ASP A 84 3.16 -10.48 10.01
C ASP A 84 4.39 -10.23 9.12
N LYS A 85 4.39 -9.10 8.42
CA LYS A 85 5.39 -8.70 7.43
C LYS A 85 5.54 -7.19 7.37
N GLU A 86 6.76 -6.73 7.17
CA GLU A 86 7.08 -5.32 6.96
C GLU A 86 6.87 -4.89 5.50
N SER A 87 6.54 -3.61 5.31
CA SER A 87 6.48 -2.94 4.01
C SER A 87 7.18 -1.59 4.11
N HIS A 88 8.28 -1.43 3.38
CA HIS A 88 9.09 -0.22 3.42
C HIS A 88 8.53 0.86 2.49
N LEU A 89 8.60 2.12 2.90
CA LEU A 89 8.38 3.23 2.00
C LEU A 89 9.58 3.42 1.07
N ILE A 90 9.32 3.40 -0.23
CA ILE A 90 10.33 3.62 -1.28
C ILE A 90 9.88 4.74 -2.21
N LEU A 91 10.79 5.22 -3.05
CA LEU A 91 10.53 6.30 -4.00
C LEU A 91 10.50 5.78 -5.43
N GLY A 92 9.57 6.31 -6.23
CA GLY A 92 9.48 5.92 -7.64
C GLY A 92 8.73 6.95 -8.49
N ASP A 93 9.27 7.21 -9.67
CA ASP A 93 8.73 8.22 -10.60
C ASP A 93 7.47 7.75 -11.35
N HIS A 94 7.10 6.48 -11.23
CA HIS A 94 5.87 5.93 -11.81
C HIS A 94 4.61 6.29 -11.00
N VAL A 95 4.78 6.78 -9.77
CA VAL A 95 3.66 7.24 -8.94
C VAL A 95 3.05 8.49 -9.60
N THR A 96 1.73 8.51 -9.75
CA THR A 96 0.99 9.65 -10.30
C THR A 96 -0.04 10.18 -9.31
N LEU A 97 -0.54 11.39 -9.58
CA LEU A 97 -1.61 12.02 -8.82
C LEU A 97 -2.95 12.01 -9.59
N GLU A 98 -3.08 11.13 -10.58
CA GLU A 98 -4.29 11.03 -11.43
C GLU A 98 -5.39 10.19 -10.77
N SER A 99 -5.02 9.20 -9.96
CA SER A 99 -5.95 8.31 -9.28
C SER A 99 -5.34 7.65 -8.04
N GLY A 100 -6.19 7.01 -7.22
CA GLY A 100 -5.77 6.34 -6.00
C GLY A 100 -5.50 7.32 -4.87
N THR A 101 -4.40 7.12 -4.15
CA THR A 101 -4.07 7.85 -2.92
C THR A 101 -2.72 8.55 -2.97
N GLY A 102 -1.95 8.32 -4.04
CA GLY A 102 -0.53 8.69 -4.15
C GLY A 102 0.41 7.77 -3.35
N CYS A 103 -0.11 6.76 -2.65
CA CYS A 103 0.66 5.69 -2.01
C CYS A 103 0.41 4.39 -2.77
N VAL A 104 1.40 3.92 -3.53
CA VAL A 104 1.24 2.76 -4.41
C VAL A 104 1.70 1.50 -3.69
N HIS A 105 0.82 0.52 -3.52
CA HIS A 105 1.26 -0.80 -3.06
C HIS A 105 2.20 -1.41 -4.11
N THR A 106 3.35 -1.93 -3.68
CA THR A 106 4.37 -2.46 -4.58
C THR A 106 4.52 -3.96 -4.37
N ALA A 107 4.17 -4.75 -5.39
CA ALA A 107 4.34 -6.21 -5.46
C ALA A 107 5.19 -6.58 -6.69
N PRO A 108 6.52 -6.60 -6.57
CA PRO A 108 7.44 -6.74 -7.70
C PRO A 108 7.34 -8.08 -8.44
N GLY A 109 6.67 -9.09 -7.87
CA GLY A 109 6.34 -10.34 -8.55
C GLY A 109 5.18 -10.24 -9.57
N HIS A 110 4.45 -9.12 -9.59
CA HIS A 110 3.22 -8.96 -10.37
C HIS A 110 3.14 -7.66 -11.18
N GLY A 111 3.93 -6.65 -10.87
CA GLY A 111 3.99 -5.37 -11.60
C GLY A 111 5.37 -5.12 -12.24
N VAL A 112 5.39 -4.65 -13.50
CA VAL A 112 6.64 -4.29 -14.18
C VAL A 112 7.28 -3.06 -13.55
N GLU A 113 6.49 -2.03 -13.27
CA GLU A 113 6.95 -0.79 -12.64
C GLU A 113 7.45 -1.06 -11.21
N ASP A 114 6.72 -1.89 -10.47
CA ASP A 114 7.11 -2.41 -9.15
C ASP A 114 8.46 -3.13 -9.20
N PHE A 115 8.63 -4.05 -10.15
CA PHE A 115 9.88 -4.78 -10.33
C PHE A 115 11.05 -3.83 -10.58
N VAL A 116 10.86 -2.85 -11.48
CA VAL A 116 11.88 -1.87 -11.86
C VAL A 116 12.28 -0.99 -10.68
N VAL A 117 11.32 -0.43 -9.93
CA VAL A 117 11.65 0.42 -8.78
C VAL A 117 12.36 -0.39 -7.69
N CYS A 118 11.93 -1.63 -7.44
CA CYS A 118 12.57 -2.50 -6.45
C CYS A 118 14.02 -2.86 -6.80
N GLN A 119 14.45 -2.77 -8.07
CA GLN A 119 15.86 -2.99 -8.43
C GLN A 119 16.82 -1.99 -7.79
N ASN A 120 16.33 -0.79 -7.44
CA ASN A 120 17.12 0.24 -6.78
C ASN A 120 17.34 -0.02 -5.28
N TYR A 121 16.62 -1.00 -4.71
CA TYR A 121 16.63 -1.33 -3.28
C TYR A 121 17.11 -2.77 -3.09
N PRO A 122 18.40 -3.01 -2.73
CA PRO A 122 18.96 -4.36 -2.63
C PRO A 122 18.15 -5.32 -1.74
N PHE A 123 17.62 -4.83 -0.62
CA PHE A 123 16.81 -5.62 0.31
C PHE A 123 15.48 -6.10 -0.30
N LEU A 124 14.92 -5.39 -1.29
CA LEU A 124 13.73 -5.83 -2.03
C LEU A 124 14.12 -6.76 -3.17
N LYS A 125 15.11 -6.35 -3.97
CA LYS A 125 15.59 -7.08 -5.14
C LYS A 125 15.95 -8.53 -4.84
N GLU A 126 16.61 -8.77 -3.70
CA GLU A 126 17.08 -10.10 -3.30
C GLU A 126 15.97 -10.99 -2.72
N ASN A 127 14.79 -10.42 -2.41
CA ASN A 127 13.71 -11.10 -1.69
C ASN A 127 12.36 -11.07 -2.43
N ILE A 128 12.36 -10.86 -3.75
CA ILE A 128 11.12 -10.78 -4.54
C ILE A 128 10.30 -12.06 -4.36
N VAL A 129 9.04 -11.89 -3.96
CA VAL A 129 8.08 -12.98 -3.78
C VAL A 129 7.06 -13.03 -4.92
N VAL A 130 6.65 -14.24 -5.27
CA VAL A 130 5.54 -14.50 -6.21
C VAL A 130 4.57 -15.45 -5.51
N PRO A 131 3.52 -14.94 -4.82
CA PRO A 131 2.56 -15.76 -4.07
C PRO A 131 1.55 -16.52 -4.94
N VAL A 132 1.82 -16.72 -6.23
CA VAL A 132 0.94 -17.42 -7.19
C VAL A 132 1.74 -18.46 -7.98
N ASP A 133 1.15 -19.63 -8.21
CA ASP A 133 1.73 -20.72 -8.99
C ASP A 133 1.44 -20.60 -10.50
N GLU A 134 1.94 -21.56 -11.29
CA GLU A 134 1.77 -21.61 -12.74
C GLU A 134 0.31 -21.84 -13.21
N HIS A 135 -0.60 -22.16 -12.28
CA HIS A 135 -2.02 -22.39 -12.55
C HIS A 135 -2.90 -21.21 -12.12
N GLY A 136 -2.31 -20.11 -11.65
CA GLY A 136 -3.08 -18.96 -11.15
C GLY A 136 -3.71 -19.22 -9.78
N LYS A 137 -3.11 -20.09 -8.97
CA LYS A 137 -3.51 -20.33 -7.58
C LYS A 137 -2.51 -19.75 -6.61
N MET A 138 -3.01 -19.24 -5.51
CA MET A 138 -2.22 -18.75 -4.40
C MET A 138 -1.37 -19.90 -3.83
N ASN A 139 -0.07 -19.69 -3.67
CA ASN A 139 0.84 -20.68 -3.07
C ASN A 139 1.05 -20.42 -1.57
N GLU A 140 1.97 -21.15 -0.94
CA GLU A 140 2.23 -21.06 0.51
C GLU A 140 2.65 -19.66 0.98
N LEU A 141 3.24 -18.83 0.11
CA LEU A 141 3.61 -17.46 0.44
C LEU A 141 2.40 -16.56 0.67
N ALA A 142 1.21 -16.97 0.22
CA ALA A 142 -0.03 -16.27 0.48
C ALA A 142 -0.63 -16.56 1.87
N GLY A 143 0.00 -17.41 2.68
CA GLY A 143 -0.46 -17.74 4.03
C GLY A 143 -1.82 -18.45 4.01
N GLU A 144 -2.80 -17.90 4.74
CA GLU A 144 -4.14 -18.48 4.86
C GLU A 144 -4.91 -18.56 3.54
N PHE A 145 -4.50 -17.79 2.52
CA PHE A 145 -5.13 -17.77 1.20
C PHE A 145 -4.59 -18.84 0.25
N ALA A 146 -3.64 -19.67 0.68
CA ALA A 146 -3.05 -20.71 -0.16
C ALA A 146 -4.11 -21.70 -0.71
N GLY A 147 -3.96 -22.08 -1.97
CA GLY A 147 -4.85 -23.00 -2.69
C GLY A 147 -6.05 -22.35 -3.38
N LEU A 148 -6.38 -21.10 -3.02
CA LEU A 148 -7.42 -20.31 -3.71
C LEU A 148 -6.95 -19.90 -5.11
N THR A 149 -7.87 -19.78 -6.05
CA THR A 149 -7.61 -19.05 -7.31
C THR A 149 -7.48 -17.55 -7.02
N THR A 150 -6.87 -16.77 -7.93
CA THR A 150 -6.76 -15.31 -7.77
C THR A 150 -8.12 -14.63 -7.57
N ASP A 151 -9.18 -15.13 -8.23
CA ASP A 151 -10.54 -14.58 -8.10
C ASP A 151 -11.16 -14.90 -6.74
N GLU A 152 -10.97 -16.12 -6.24
CA GLU A 152 -11.40 -16.48 -4.88
C GLU A 152 -10.61 -15.71 -3.82
N ALA A 153 -9.29 -15.56 -4.03
CA ALA A 153 -8.42 -14.80 -3.15
C ALA A 153 -8.81 -13.32 -3.09
N ASN A 154 -9.23 -12.71 -4.23
CA ASN A 154 -9.72 -11.34 -4.24
C ASN A 154 -10.84 -11.11 -3.22
N VAL A 155 -11.81 -12.04 -3.18
CA VAL A 155 -12.97 -11.98 -2.28
C VAL A 155 -12.55 -12.27 -0.85
N ALA A 156 -11.73 -13.31 -0.63
CA ALA A 156 -11.29 -13.71 0.71
C ALA A 156 -10.45 -12.63 1.39
N ILE A 157 -9.51 -12.02 0.66
CA ILE A 157 -8.65 -10.95 1.18
C ILE A 157 -9.48 -9.70 1.48
N LEU A 158 -10.46 -9.35 0.63
CA LEU A 158 -11.36 -8.24 0.92
C LEU A 158 -12.14 -8.46 2.22
N GLN A 159 -12.58 -9.69 2.49
CA GLN A 159 -13.26 -10.02 3.75
C GLN A 159 -12.31 -9.90 4.94
N ALA A 160 -11.06 -10.35 4.82
CA ALA A 160 -10.05 -10.23 5.87
C ALA A 160 -9.66 -8.77 6.20
N LEU A 161 -9.83 -7.84 5.25
CA LEU A 161 -9.56 -6.41 5.46
C LEU A 161 -10.73 -5.67 6.13
N ILE A 162 -11.95 -6.18 6.04
CA ILE A 162 -13.15 -5.53 6.58
C ILE A 162 -13.58 -6.14 7.94
N GLY A 163 -13.23 -7.41 8.17
CA GLY A 163 -13.60 -8.17 9.37
C GLY A 163 -12.71 -7.88 10.56
#